data_AF-A0A967D0T3-F1
#
_entry.id   AF-A0A967D0T3-F1
#
_cell.length_a   1.000
_cell.length_b   1.000
_cell.length_c   1.000
_cell.angle_alpha   90.00
_cell.angle_beta   90.00
_cell.angle_gamma   90.00
#
_symmetry.space_group_name_H-M   'P 1'
#
loop_
_entity.id
_entity.type
_entity.pdbx_description
1 polymer ?
#
loop_
_entity_poly.entity_id
_entity_poly.type
_entity_poly.pdbx_seq_one_letter_code
_entity_poly.pdbx_strand_id
1 'polypeptide(L)'
;MNCSGDHSTGCRRWLPVALRRHLLLLLAGLAGGSGQILASPPEIDSIGRGLGAATIRAPAGGSEIVIRTTSRLAGAIDSLTWNGQEFIDSTDHGRQLQSASNLDVGESFFAECFNPTEAGSMHDGAGPTSSSRLLWLSAAGRELITVNQMAFWLRPGESSGGHLRIGAAGLDHAIRYRVSYTLPAGEPHRRATFELLTGYMPPAFREFFVLKPSGQLKPLDDGPGEQPLPVVVSTASGEHAMGVWSPAYSQTLTRPATYGRFWFPEARVSKWNCVIRERSAESALLKPGSYRYLVWVAVGSREQVRQTLQTLRSREAKD
;
A
#
# COMPACT_ATOMS: atom_id res chain seq x y z
N MET A 1 -21.54 -16.34 20.74
CA MET A 1 -22.54 -17.22 20.10
C MET A 1 -21.86 -17.91 18.94
N ASN A 2 -21.66 -19.22 19.06
CA ASN A 2 -21.04 -20.08 18.05
C ASN A 2 -21.99 -20.28 16.87
N CYS A 3 -21.49 -20.20 15.65
CA CYS A 3 -22.10 -20.83 14.48
C CYS A 3 -21.02 -21.60 13.71
N SER A 4 -20.86 -22.85 14.11
CA SER A 4 -20.38 -23.94 13.28
C SER A 4 -21.47 -24.31 12.26
N GLY A 5 -21.12 -24.35 10.97
CA GLY A 5 -22.02 -24.73 9.89
C GLY A 5 -21.23 -25.31 8.72
N ASP A 6 -21.11 -26.64 8.72
CA ASP A 6 -20.54 -27.47 7.67
C ASP A 6 -21.49 -27.51 6.46
N HIS A 7 -21.02 -27.05 5.30
CA HIS A 7 -21.65 -27.31 4.00
C HIS A 7 -20.59 -27.80 3.01
N SER A 8 -20.15 -29.04 3.24
CA SER A 8 -19.46 -29.87 2.27
C SER A 8 -20.47 -30.58 1.36
N THR A 9 -20.89 -29.98 0.25
CA THR A 9 -21.38 -30.75 -0.92
C THR A 9 -21.43 -29.88 -2.18
N GLY A 10 -20.70 -30.28 -3.21
CA GLY A 10 -21.02 -29.90 -4.58
C GLY A 10 -19.95 -29.12 -5.35
N CYS A 11 -18.78 -29.71 -5.59
CA CYS A 11 -18.01 -29.32 -6.77
C CYS A 11 -17.25 -30.54 -7.31
N ARG A 12 -17.93 -31.35 -8.13
CA ARG A 12 -17.30 -32.35 -8.99
C ARG A 12 -17.21 -31.78 -10.40
N ARG A 13 -16.00 -31.91 -10.97
CA ARG A 13 -15.64 -31.93 -12.41
C ARG A 13 -15.89 -30.64 -13.19
N TRP A 14 -14.81 -29.95 -13.57
CA TRP A 14 -14.50 -29.56 -14.96
C TRP A 14 -12.99 -29.26 -15.10
N LEU A 15 -12.26 -30.26 -15.61
CA LEU A 15 -11.07 -30.17 -16.46
C LEU A 15 -11.45 -31.03 -17.69
N PRO A 16 -11.01 -30.78 -18.94
CA PRO A 16 -9.59 -30.52 -19.28
C PRO A 16 -9.28 -29.75 -20.61
N VAL A 17 -7.97 -29.63 -20.92
CA VAL A 17 -7.29 -29.47 -22.25
C VAL A 17 -7.41 -28.07 -22.93
N ALA A 18 -6.39 -27.39 -23.48
CA ALA A 18 -5.13 -27.79 -24.09
C ALA A 18 -4.08 -26.65 -24.09
N LEU A 19 -2.82 -27.06 -23.89
CA LEU A 19 -1.61 -26.39 -24.34
C LEU A 19 -1.60 -26.31 -25.89
N ARG A 20 -1.21 -25.17 -26.49
CA ARG A 20 -0.45 -25.15 -27.75
C ARG A 20 0.31 -23.83 -27.92
N ARG A 21 1.64 -23.96 -27.84
CA ARG A 21 2.65 -23.05 -28.42
C ARG A 21 2.26 -22.70 -29.86
N HIS A 22 2.40 -21.45 -30.28
CA HIS A 22 2.89 -21.10 -31.63
C HIS A 22 3.63 -19.76 -31.55
N LEU A 23 4.94 -19.86 -31.80
CA LEU A 23 5.87 -18.78 -32.13
C LEU A 23 5.64 -18.44 -33.61
N LEU A 24 5.43 -17.17 -33.96
CA LEU A 24 5.62 -16.71 -35.33
C LEU A 24 6.25 -15.32 -35.34
N LEU A 25 7.50 -15.27 -35.79
CA LEU A 25 8.19 -14.07 -36.25
C LEU A 25 7.59 -13.63 -37.59
N LEU A 26 7.38 -12.33 -37.76
CA LEU A 26 7.37 -11.68 -39.07
C LEU A 26 7.96 -10.27 -38.92
N LEU A 27 9.11 -10.06 -39.56
CA LEU A 27 9.79 -8.78 -39.77
C LEU A 27 9.46 -8.26 -41.17
N ALA A 28 9.05 -6.98 -41.24
CA ALA A 28 9.16 -5.99 -42.32
C ALA A 28 7.98 -5.00 -42.13
N GLY A 29 8.10 -3.68 -42.06
CA GLY A 29 9.16 -2.75 -42.44
C GLY A 29 8.50 -1.56 -43.15
N LEU A 30 8.58 -0.37 -42.53
CA LEU A 30 8.63 0.99 -43.09
C LEU A 30 7.54 2.01 -42.69
N ALA A 31 8.09 3.12 -42.18
CA ALA A 31 7.69 4.52 -42.30
C ALA A 31 6.72 5.14 -41.28
N GLY A 32 7.30 5.96 -40.40
CA GLY A 32 6.90 7.36 -40.24
C GLY A 32 5.89 7.65 -39.13
N GLY A 33 6.36 8.15 -37.99
CA GLY A 33 5.48 8.78 -37.01
C GLY A 33 6.13 8.96 -35.65
N SER A 34 6.53 10.19 -35.36
CA SER A 34 7.07 10.65 -34.08
C SER A 34 6.08 10.38 -32.94
N GLY A 35 6.31 9.32 -32.18
CA GLY A 35 5.65 9.04 -30.92
C GLY A 35 6.69 8.56 -29.93
N GLN A 36 6.92 9.31 -28.85
CA GLN A 36 7.72 8.84 -27.73
C GLN A 36 7.02 7.63 -27.12
N ILE A 37 7.45 6.44 -27.54
CA ILE A 37 7.10 5.17 -26.91
C ILE A 37 7.73 5.20 -25.52
N LEU A 38 6.89 5.12 -24.48
CA LEU A 38 7.33 4.80 -23.13
C LEU A 38 8.16 3.52 -23.21
N ALA A 39 9.46 3.66 -22.96
CA ALA A 39 10.41 2.55 -23.03
C ALA A 39 9.88 1.37 -22.20
N SER A 40 9.91 0.19 -22.81
CA SER A 40 9.70 -1.08 -22.13
C SER A 40 10.62 -1.17 -20.90
N PRO A 41 10.20 -1.86 -19.82
CA PRO A 41 11.04 -1.98 -18.64
C PRO A 41 12.42 -2.54 -19.03
N PRO A 42 13.50 -1.98 -18.47
CA PRO A 42 14.85 -2.40 -18.83
C PRO A 42 15.00 -3.90 -18.58
N GLU A 43 15.70 -4.55 -19.51
CA GLU A 43 16.10 -5.95 -19.40
C GLU A 43 16.79 -6.20 -18.07
N ILE A 44 16.49 -7.37 -17.48
CA ILE A 44 16.93 -7.80 -16.16
C ILE A 44 18.46 -7.88 -16.16
N ASP A 45 19.11 -6.81 -15.70
CA ASP A 45 20.53 -6.86 -15.40
C ASP A 45 20.74 -7.15 -13.91
N SER A 46 21.56 -8.16 -13.67
CA SER A 46 21.71 -8.85 -12.39
C SER A 46 22.49 -8.01 -11.39
N ILE A 47 21.78 -7.33 -10.48
CA ILE A 47 22.38 -6.77 -9.26
C ILE A 47 21.57 -7.26 -8.06
N GLY A 48 22.13 -8.25 -7.36
CA GLY A 48 21.71 -8.70 -6.03
C GLY A 48 20.44 -9.54 -5.98
N ARG A 49 20.56 -10.86 -6.16
CA ARG A 49 19.58 -11.84 -5.67
C ARG A 49 19.58 -11.86 -4.13
N GLY A 50 19.08 -10.81 -3.49
CA GLY A 50 18.48 -10.94 -2.17
C GLY A 50 17.07 -11.48 -2.36
N LEU A 51 16.67 -12.52 -1.63
CA LEU A 51 15.34 -13.13 -1.66
C LEU A 51 14.21 -12.17 -1.19
N GLY A 52 14.34 -10.86 -1.37
CA GLY A 52 13.44 -9.81 -0.87
C GLY A 52 13.99 -8.99 0.29
N ALA A 53 15.18 -9.30 0.81
CA ALA A 53 15.84 -8.49 1.83
C ALA A 53 16.65 -7.34 1.21
N ALA A 54 16.33 -6.11 1.59
CA ALA A 54 17.03 -4.90 1.17
C ALA A 54 16.95 -3.82 2.26
N THR A 55 17.82 -2.82 2.18
CA THR A 55 17.82 -1.67 3.08
C THR A 55 18.14 -0.41 2.30
N ILE A 56 17.33 0.63 2.48
CA ILE A 56 17.58 1.98 1.99
C ILE A 56 17.64 2.95 3.18
N ARG A 57 18.36 4.06 3.04
CA ARG A 57 18.48 5.05 4.10
C ARG A 57 18.73 6.44 3.54
N ALA A 58 18.27 7.47 4.26
CA ALA A 58 18.60 8.86 3.95
C ALA A 58 18.62 9.72 5.22
N PRO A 59 19.46 10.77 5.28
CA PRO A 59 19.41 11.76 6.37
C PRO A 59 18.04 12.41 6.48
N ALA A 60 17.56 12.61 7.71
CA ALA A 60 16.39 13.40 8.03
C ALA A 60 16.52 14.06 9.40
N GLY A 61 16.66 15.39 9.42
CA GLY A 61 16.95 16.14 10.65
C GLY A 61 18.26 15.69 11.30
N GLY A 62 18.25 15.46 12.61
CA GLY A 62 19.42 15.01 13.38
C GLY A 62 19.73 13.50 13.31
N SER A 63 19.03 12.74 12.46
CA SER A 63 19.19 11.28 12.33
C SER A 63 19.02 10.84 10.87
N GLU A 64 18.86 9.54 10.64
CA GLU A 64 18.55 8.95 9.33
C GLU A 64 17.23 8.18 9.39
N ILE A 65 16.43 8.26 8.33
CA ILE A 65 15.33 7.33 8.10
C ILE A 65 15.94 6.10 7.43
N VAL A 66 15.77 4.93 8.04
CA VAL A 66 16.21 3.64 7.51
C VAL A 66 14.98 2.78 7.26
N ILE A 67 14.85 2.26 6.04
CA ILE A 67 13.75 1.38 5.63
C ILE A 67 14.33 0.05 5.21
N ARG A 68 13.73 -1.04 5.70
CA ARG A 68 14.17 -2.40 5.44
C ARG A 68 13.02 -3.28 4.99
N THR A 69 13.28 -4.11 3.99
CA THR A 69 12.44 -5.24 3.60
C THR A 69 13.12 -6.54 4.03
N THR A 70 12.37 -7.63 4.09
CA THR A 70 12.90 -8.97 4.37
C THR A 70 12.46 -9.97 3.31
N SER A 71 13.16 -11.10 3.24
CA SER A 71 12.69 -12.23 2.43
C SER A 71 11.40 -12.85 2.94
N ARG A 72 11.00 -12.55 4.18
CA ARG A 72 9.76 -13.03 4.79
C ARG A 72 8.54 -12.42 4.11
N LEU A 73 8.61 -11.17 3.66
CA LEU A 73 7.42 -10.32 3.43
C LEU A 73 7.22 -9.88 1.97
N ALA A 74 7.78 -10.63 1.01
CA ALA A 74 7.55 -10.42 -0.43
C ALA A 74 7.72 -8.97 -0.93
N GLY A 75 8.64 -8.21 -0.32
CA GLY A 75 8.92 -6.81 -0.66
C GLY A 75 8.18 -5.76 0.18
N ALA A 76 7.21 -6.13 1.01
CA ALA A 76 6.59 -5.20 1.95
C ALA A 76 7.61 -4.69 2.98
N ILE A 77 7.38 -3.47 3.47
CA ILE A 77 8.28 -2.80 4.40
C ILE A 77 8.13 -3.42 5.79
N ASP A 78 9.20 -4.09 6.23
CA ASP A 78 9.30 -4.79 7.51
C ASP A 78 9.66 -3.85 8.65
N SER A 79 10.38 -2.76 8.36
CA SER A 79 10.92 -1.87 9.38
C SER A 79 11.15 -0.48 8.81
N LEU A 80 10.82 0.52 9.61
CA LEU A 80 11.10 1.93 9.37
C LEU A 80 11.60 2.51 10.69
N THR A 81 12.88 2.88 10.73
CA THR A 81 13.46 3.50 11.92
C THR A 81 13.88 4.94 11.66
N TRP A 82 13.72 5.80 12.66
CA TRP A 82 14.30 7.13 12.69
C TRP A 82 14.60 7.52 14.14
N ASN A 83 15.76 8.14 14.39
CA ASN A 83 16.17 8.57 15.72
C ASN A 83 16.13 7.46 16.80
N GLY A 84 16.51 6.23 16.41
CA GLY A 84 16.53 5.06 17.31
C GLY A 84 15.16 4.45 17.59
N GLN A 85 14.06 5.00 17.05
CA GLN A 85 12.71 4.48 17.23
C GLN A 85 12.28 3.63 16.02
N GLU A 86 11.73 2.45 16.27
CA GLU A 86 11.01 1.63 15.28
C GLU A 86 9.55 2.12 15.17
N PHE A 87 9.07 2.29 13.95
CA PHE A 87 7.73 2.78 13.64
C PHE A 87 6.78 1.68 13.18
N ILE A 88 7.29 0.50 12.79
CA ILE A 88 6.49 -0.61 12.28
C ILE A 88 6.48 -1.79 13.26
N ASP A 89 5.29 -2.28 13.62
CA ASP A 89 5.15 -3.56 14.31
C ASP A 89 5.02 -4.72 13.30
N SER A 90 6.13 -5.29 12.86
CA SER A 90 6.14 -6.34 11.83
C SER A 90 5.99 -7.77 12.38
N THR A 91 5.22 -7.98 13.46
CA THR A 91 5.12 -9.30 14.12
C THR A 91 4.44 -10.39 13.26
N ASP A 92 3.48 -10.05 12.39
CA ASP A 92 2.84 -10.98 11.45
C ASP A 92 2.67 -10.36 10.07
N HIS A 93 2.14 -11.09 9.08
CA HIS A 93 1.95 -10.61 7.70
C HIS A 93 0.81 -9.57 7.54
N GLY A 94 0.10 -9.22 8.61
CA GLY A 94 -0.95 -8.20 8.59
C GLY A 94 -0.44 -6.80 8.94
N ARG A 95 0.77 -6.66 9.51
CA ARG A 95 1.20 -5.44 10.23
C ARG A 95 2.41 -4.71 9.64
N GLN A 96 2.66 -4.88 8.35
CA GLN A 96 3.70 -4.13 7.63
C GLN A 96 3.25 -2.71 7.28
N LEU A 97 4.19 -1.87 6.85
CA LEU A 97 3.85 -0.72 6.02
C LEU A 97 3.61 -1.24 4.59
N GLN A 98 2.34 -1.49 4.26
CA GLN A 98 1.92 -2.24 3.08
C GLN A 98 0.67 -1.68 2.41
N SER A 99 0.51 -1.98 1.12
CA SER A 99 -0.76 -1.78 0.39
C SER A 99 -1.70 -2.99 0.48
N ALA A 100 -2.98 -2.72 0.32
CA ALA A 100 -4.02 -3.75 0.19
C ALA A 100 -5.20 -3.24 -0.63
N SER A 101 -5.96 -4.16 -1.24
CA SER A 101 -7.27 -3.84 -1.84
C SER A 101 -8.38 -4.67 -1.20
N ASN A 102 -9.62 -4.28 -1.46
CA ASN A 102 -10.84 -5.02 -1.13
C ASN A 102 -11.84 -4.75 -2.26
N LEU A 103 -12.27 -5.82 -2.94
CA LEU A 103 -13.12 -5.75 -4.13
C LEU A 103 -14.42 -6.54 -3.92
N ASP A 104 -15.45 -6.19 -4.69
CA ASP A 104 -16.70 -6.96 -4.71
C ASP A 104 -16.53 -8.33 -5.38
N VAL A 105 -17.27 -9.33 -4.89
CA VAL A 105 -17.40 -10.66 -5.52
C VAL A 105 -18.88 -10.85 -5.86
N GLY A 106 -19.18 -10.95 -7.15
CA GLY A 106 -20.55 -10.94 -7.63
C GLY A 106 -21.27 -9.63 -7.27
N GLU A 107 -22.37 -9.71 -6.53
CA GLU A 107 -23.13 -8.52 -6.08
C GLU A 107 -22.82 -8.10 -4.63
N SER A 108 -21.97 -8.87 -3.93
CA SER A 108 -21.70 -8.67 -2.51
C SER A 108 -20.40 -7.89 -2.29
N PHE A 109 -20.47 -6.90 -1.38
CA PHE A 109 -19.31 -6.12 -0.93
C PHE A 109 -19.32 -6.02 0.59
N PHE A 110 -18.32 -6.61 1.23
CA PHE A 110 -18.14 -6.61 2.69
C PHE A 110 -16.64 -6.51 3.04
N ALA A 111 -16.31 -6.31 4.31
CA ALA A 111 -14.92 -6.21 4.75
C ALA A 111 -14.14 -7.49 4.42
N GLU A 112 -12.89 -7.35 3.97
CA GLU A 112 -12.00 -8.46 3.60
C GLU A 112 -12.51 -9.34 2.43
N CYS A 113 -13.45 -8.83 1.62
CA CYS A 113 -13.87 -9.46 0.38
C CYS A 113 -12.81 -9.21 -0.72
N PHE A 114 -12.35 -10.27 -1.40
CA PHE A 114 -11.37 -10.21 -2.50
C PHE A 114 -10.21 -9.24 -2.22
N ASN A 115 -9.42 -9.54 -1.19
CA ASN A 115 -8.49 -8.60 -0.57
C ASN A 115 -7.01 -9.01 -0.64
N PRO A 116 -6.34 -8.81 -1.78
CA PRO A 116 -4.90 -9.00 -1.87
C PRO A 116 -4.13 -8.00 -0.99
N THR A 117 -3.07 -8.50 -0.37
CA THR A 117 -2.20 -7.80 0.59
C THR A 117 -0.74 -7.98 0.19
N GLU A 118 0.07 -6.92 0.34
CA GLU A 118 1.47 -6.91 -0.09
C GLU A 118 2.30 -7.97 0.64
N ALA A 119 2.18 -8.01 1.96
CA ALA A 119 3.04 -8.80 2.81
C ALA A 119 2.74 -10.29 2.76
N GLY A 120 1.47 -10.71 2.74
CA GLY A 120 1.04 -12.11 2.80
C GLY A 120 -0.34 -12.26 3.45
N SER A 121 -0.89 -13.47 3.43
CA SER A 121 -2.25 -13.77 3.92
C SER A 121 -2.33 -13.98 5.43
N MET A 122 -3.56 -14.06 5.98
CA MET A 122 -3.78 -14.40 7.40
C MET A 122 -3.16 -15.75 7.80
N HIS A 123 -3.11 -16.69 6.85
CA HIS A 123 -2.60 -18.04 7.09
C HIS A 123 -1.08 -18.03 7.27
N ASP A 124 -0.39 -17.03 6.74
CA ASP A 124 1.06 -16.90 6.92
C ASP A 124 1.38 -16.46 8.34
N GLY A 125 0.48 -15.75 9.04
CA GLY A 125 0.60 -15.37 10.44
C GLY A 125 1.97 -14.75 10.79
N ALA A 126 2.58 -15.20 11.89
CA ALA A 126 3.97 -14.86 12.25
C ALA A 126 5.02 -15.77 11.58
N GLY A 127 4.61 -16.54 10.56
CA GLY A 127 5.43 -17.52 9.89
C GLY A 127 6.61 -16.91 9.12
N PRO A 128 7.60 -17.75 8.76
CA PRO A 128 8.84 -17.31 8.12
C PRO A 128 8.71 -17.07 6.60
N THR A 129 7.57 -17.39 6.01
CA THR A 129 7.34 -17.34 4.57
C THR A 129 6.03 -16.64 4.25
N SER A 130 6.01 -15.92 3.12
CA SER A 130 4.82 -15.28 2.60
C SER A 130 4.18 -16.11 1.49
N SER A 131 2.85 -16.09 1.45
CA SER A 131 2.06 -16.54 0.31
C SER A 131 2.03 -15.53 -0.84
N SER A 132 2.41 -14.27 -0.60
CA SER A 132 2.75 -13.30 -1.65
C SER A 132 4.09 -13.68 -2.27
N ARG A 133 4.26 -13.39 -3.55
CA ARG A 133 5.49 -13.71 -4.29
C ARG A 133 6.16 -12.44 -4.81
N LEU A 134 7.36 -12.15 -4.32
CA LEU A 134 8.19 -11.09 -4.89
C LEU A 134 8.57 -11.46 -6.35
N LEU A 135 8.31 -10.55 -7.27
CA LEU A 135 8.63 -10.70 -8.69
C LEU A 135 9.89 -9.91 -9.06
N TRP A 136 10.06 -8.71 -8.49
CA TRP A 136 11.21 -7.86 -8.73
C TRP A 136 11.44 -6.89 -7.57
N LEU A 137 12.71 -6.53 -7.33
CA LEU A 137 13.11 -5.55 -6.34
C LEU A 137 14.32 -4.76 -6.82
N SER A 138 14.33 -3.46 -6.55
CA SER A 138 15.52 -2.61 -6.65
C SER A 138 15.61 -1.71 -5.43
N ALA A 139 16.81 -1.60 -4.86
CA ALA A 139 17.10 -0.77 -3.70
C ALA A 139 18.42 -0.02 -3.95
N ALA A 140 18.35 1.30 -4.08
CA ALA A 140 19.51 2.13 -4.34
C ALA A 140 19.37 3.50 -3.65
N GLY A 141 20.33 3.82 -2.78
CA GLY A 141 20.36 5.08 -2.04
C GLY A 141 19.07 5.31 -1.23
N ARG A 142 18.22 6.21 -1.73
CA ARG A 142 16.96 6.64 -1.09
C ARG A 142 15.69 6.09 -1.74
N GLU A 143 15.84 5.17 -2.70
CA GLU A 143 14.73 4.63 -3.50
C GLU A 143 14.63 3.11 -3.35
N LEU A 144 13.41 2.64 -3.09
CA LEU A 144 13.05 1.23 -3.02
C LEU A 144 11.86 0.99 -3.95
N ILE A 145 11.99 -0.01 -4.82
CA ILE A 145 10.95 -0.38 -5.78
C ILE A 145 10.69 -1.87 -5.65
N THR A 146 9.42 -2.25 -5.50
CA THR A 146 8.98 -3.64 -5.34
C THR A 146 7.87 -3.95 -6.32
N VAL A 147 7.95 -5.12 -6.93
CA VAL A 147 6.86 -5.70 -7.73
C VAL A 147 6.58 -7.06 -7.15
N ASN A 148 5.34 -7.31 -6.76
CA ASN A 148 4.96 -8.60 -6.18
C ASN A 148 3.61 -9.11 -6.69
N GLN A 149 3.43 -10.40 -6.57
CA GLN A 149 2.12 -11.02 -6.69
C GLN A 149 1.57 -11.13 -5.27
N MET A 150 0.68 -10.20 -4.91
CA MET A 150 0.01 -10.21 -3.61
C MET A 150 -0.75 -11.49 -3.39
N ALA A 151 -0.69 -12.03 -2.17
CA ALA A 151 -1.63 -13.01 -1.71
C ALA A 151 -2.92 -12.31 -1.31
N PHE A 152 -4.03 -12.90 -1.72
CA PHE A 152 -5.28 -12.65 -1.01
C PHE A 152 -5.12 -13.07 0.44
N TRP A 153 -5.68 -12.27 1.34
CA TRP A 153 -6.01 -12.77 2.66
C TRP A 153 -6.82 -14.09 2.55
N LEU A 154 -7.68 -14.22 1.50
CA LEU A 154 -8.37 -15.44 1.00
C LEU A 154 -8.53 -15.48 -0.56
N ARG A 155 -7.96 -16.48 -1.29
CA ARG A 155 -7.75 -16.57 -2.80
C ARG A 155 -9.04 -16.46 -3.67
N PRO A 156 -9.05 -16.26 -5.03
CA PRO A 156 -7.96 -16.17 -6.07
C PRO A 156 -8.08 -15.09 -7.22
N GLY A 157 -6.96 -14.68 -7.87
CA GLY A 157 -6.95 -13.95 -9.18
C GLY A 157 -5.87 -12.90 -9.56
N GLU A 158 -5.14 -12.23 -8.64
CA GLU A 158 -4.45 -10.94 -8.94
C GLU A 158 -2.95 -10.78 -8.49
N SER A 159 -2.36 -9.59 -8.77
CA SER A 159 -0.97 -9.10 -8.51
C SER A 159 -0.92 -7.58 -8.20
N SER A 160 0.17 -7.03 -7.62
CA SER A 160 0.33 -5.59 -7.28
C SER A 160 1.77 -5.02 -7.43
N GLY A 161 1.94 -3.69 -7.34
CA GLY A 161 3.29 -3.09 -7.26
C GLY A 161 3.33 -1.74 -6.52
N GLY A 162 4.47 -1.45 -5.90
CA GLY A 162 4.73 -0.25 -5.10
C GLY A 162 6.09 0.39 -5.40
N HIS A 163 6.15 1.72 -5.30
CA HIS A 163 7.38 2.52 -5.49
C HIS A 163 7.52 3.55 -4.36
N LEU A 164 8.62 3.51 -3.63
CA LEU A 164 8.87 4.31 -2.42
C LEU A 164 10.16 5.14 -2.55
N ARG A 165 10.13 6.39 -2.04
CA ARG A 165 11.31 7.26 -1.95
C ARG A 165 11.34 8.05 -0.63
N ILE A 166 12.50 8.05 0.05
CA ILE A 166 12.77 8.86 1.25
C ILE A 166 13.32 10.24 0.83
N GLY A 167 12.92 11.31 1.54
CA GLY A 167 13.39 12.67 1.26
C GLY A 167 12.89 13.15 -0.10
N ALA A 168 11.65 13.63 -0.12
CA ALA A 168 10.94 13.94 -1.35
C ALA A 168 10.23 15.29 -1.28
N ALA A 169 10.03 15.90 -2.45
CA ALA A 169 9.65 17.31 -2.58
C ALA A 169 10.59 18.27 -1.82
N GLY A 170 11.87 17.93 -1.61
CA GLY A 170 12.79 18.75 -0.81
C GLY A 170 12.43 18.83 0.68
N LEU A 171 11.67 17.85 1.20
CA LEU A 171 11.35 17.69 2.61
C LEU A 171 11.94 16.37 3.10
N ASP A 172 12.88 16.44 4.04
CA ASP A 172 13.64 15.26 4.47
C ASP A 172 12.77 14.23 5.21
N HIS A 173 11.79 14.72 5.98
CA HIS A 173 10.83 13.90 6.71
C HIS A 173 9.71 13.33 5.84
N ALA A 174 9.65 13.68 4.54
CA ALA A 174 8.63 13.20 3.63
C ALA A 174 9.07 11.92 2.91
N ILE A 175 8.22 10.91 2.98
CA ILE A 175 8.32 9.67 2.23
C ILE A 175 7.24 9.70 1.14
N ARG A 176 7.68 9.61 -0.10
CA ARG A 176 6.79 9.52 -1.27
C ARG A 176 6.48 8.06 -1.56
N TYR A 177 5.21 7.71 -1.59
CA TYR A 177 4.74 6.37 -1.95
C TYR A 177 3.82 6.43 -3.18
N ARG A 178 4.18 5.73 -4.25
CA ARG A 178 3.35 5.58 -5.45
C ARG A 178 2.91 4.12 -5.52
N VAL A 179 1.62 3.90 -5.62
CA VAL A 179 1.03 2.56 -5.72
C VAL A 179 0.24 2.42 -7.01
N SER A 180 0.31 1.23 -7.61
CA SER A 180 -0.50 0.86 -8.77
C SER A 180 -1.24 -0.44 -8.48
N TYR A 181 -2.57 -0.39 -8.53
CA TYR A 181 -3.44 -1.56 -8.51
C TYR A 181 -3.82 -1.91 -9.94
N THR A 182 -3.87 -3.20 -10.28
CA THR A 182 -4.27 -3.65 -11.63
C THR A 182 -5.51 -4.49 -11.51
N LEU A 183 -6.62 -4.00 -12.05
CA LEU A 183 -7.84 -4.79 -12.21
C LEU A 183 -7.73 -5.63 -13.49
N PRO A 184 -7.83 -6.97 -13.45
CA PRO A 184 -7.71 -7.83 -14.61
C PRO A 184 -8.95 -7.72 -15.49
N ALA A 185 -8.78 -7.86 -16.80
CA ALA A 185 -9.90 -7.77 -17.75
C ALA A 185 -10.89 -8.95 -17.65
N GLY A 186 -10.47 -10.07 -17.05
CA GLY A 186 -11.28 -11.27 -16.90
C GLY A 186 -12.11 -11.33 -15.61
N GLU A 187 -11.89 -10.42 -14.65
CA GLU A 187 -12.63 -10.38 -13.38
C GLU A 187 -13.39 -9.06 -13.26
N PRO A 188 -14.72 -9.06 -13.46
CA PRO A 188 -15.51 -7.84 -13.47
C PRO A 188 -15.83 -7.36 -12.04
N HIS A 189 -15.48 -6.11 -11.73
CA HIS A 189 -15.79 -5.47 -10.44
C HIS A 189 -16.64 -4.22 -10.62
N ARG A 190 -17.53 -3.91 -9.66
CA ARG A 190 -18.30 -2.66 -9.62
C ARG A 190 -17.80 -1.72 -8.53
N ARG A 191 -17.10 -2.25 -7.52
CA ARG A 191 -16.62 -1.51 -6.36
C ARG A 191 -15.21 -1.97 -6.00
N ALA A 192 -14.30 -1.01 -5.83
CA ALA A 192 -12.97 -1.28 -5.32
C ALA A 192 -12.66 -0.29 -4.19
N THR A 193 -12.29 -0.81 -3.04
CA THR A 193 -11.68 -0.04 -1.96
C THR A 193 -10.19 -0.33 -1.98
N PHE A 194 -9.39 0.69 -2.30
CA PHE A 194 -7.95 0.60 -2.27
C PHE A 194 -7.47 1.23 -0.96
N GLU A 195 -6.92 0.42 -0.04
CA GLU A 195 -6.11 0.93 1.07
C GLU A 195 -4.75 1.31 0.49
N LEU A 196 -4.64 2.55 -0.02
CA LEU A 196 -3.45 3.04 -0.69
C LEU A 196 -2.20 2.77 0.12
N LEU A 197 -2.26 3.02 1.43
CA LEU A 197 -1.20 2.65 2.37
C LEU A 197 -1.73 2.41 3.78
N THR A 198 -1.27 1.29 4.33
CA THR A 198 -1.36 0.72 5.67
C THR A 198 -0.28 1.12 6.70
N GLY A 199 -0.53 1.79 7.83
CA GLY A 199 0.51 1.97 8.88
C GLY A 199 0.14 1.32 10.22
N TYR A 200 0.91 0.32 10.68
CA TYR A 200 0.75 -0.32 12.00
C TYR A 200 1.92 0.02 12.91
N MET A 201 1.65 0.76 13.99
CA MET A 201 2.67 1.28 14.89
C MET A 201 2.67 0.56 16.25
N PRO A 202 3.85 0.41 16.89
CA PRO A 202 3.98 -0.18 18.21
C PRO A 202 3.15 0.52 19.30
N PRO A 203 2.92 -0.13 20.46
CA PRO A 203 2.06 0.36 21.53
C PRO A 203 2.43 1.72 22.13
N ALA A 204 3.64 2.24 21.87
CA ALA A 204 4.07 3.56 22.32
C ALA A 204 3.35 4.71 21.58
N PHE A 205 2.87 4.47 20.35
CA PHE A 205 2.18 5.45 19.51
C PHE A 205 0.68 5.46 19.83
N ARG A 206 0.26 6.26 20.81
CA ARG A 206 -1.12 6.25 21.35
C ARG A 206 -1.88 7.57 21.21
N GLU A 207 -1.20 8.63 20.83
CA GLU A 207 -1.83 9.94 20.69
C GLU A 207 -2.24 10.15 19.23
N PHE A 208 -3.56 10.19 18.99
CA PHE A 208 -4.14 10.35 17.65
C PHE A 208 -4.55 11.79 17.40
N PHE A 209 -4.27 12.28 16.19
CA PHE A 209 -4.59 13.64 15.78
C PHE A 209 -5.15 13.69 14.37
N VAL A 210 -6.04 14.66 14.14
CA VAL A 210 -6.42 15.13 12.81
C VAL A 210 -5.64 16.39 12.46
N LEU A 211 -5.07 16.44 11.25
CA LEU A 211 -4.49 17.66 10.70
C LEU A 211 -5.58 18.51 10.02
N LYS A 212 -5.93 19.64 10.63
CA LYS A 212 -6.93 20.57 10.08
C LYS A 212 -6.35 21.33 8.87
N PRO A 213 -7.20 21.89 7.98
CA PRO A 213 -6.73 22.73 6.87
C PRO A 213 -5.86 23.92 7.30
N SER A 214 -6.10 24.47 8.50
CA SER A 214 -5.28 25.52 9.12
C SER A 214 -3.86 25.06 9.48
N GLY A 215 -3.54 23.77 9.39
CA GLY A 215 -2.27 23.20 9.83
C GLY A 215 -2.21 22.88 11.33
N GLN A 216 -3.32 23.07 12.06
CA GLN A 216 -3.43 22.70 13.47
C GLN A 216 -3.68 21.19 13.60
N LEU A 217 -2.97 20.54 14.53
CA LEU A 217 -3.32 19.20 15.00
C LEU A 217 -4.39 19.30 16.09
N LYS A 218 -5.50 18.60 15.93
CA LYS A 218 -6.52 18.44 16.97
C LYS A 218 -6.57 16.98 17.43
N PRO A 219 -6.68 16.70 18.74
CA PRO A 219 -6.82 15.33 19.22
C PRO A 219 -8.01 14.61 18.58
N LEU A 220 -7.86 13.30 18.38
CA LEU A 220 -8.92 12.36 18.05
C LEU A 220 -8.98 11.29 19.15
N ASP A 221 -10.13 10.61 19.26
CA ASP A 221 -10.18 9.32 19.94
C ASP A 221 -9.34 8.27 19.20
N ASP A 222 -9.16 7.11 19.83
CA ASP A 222 -8.39 5.98 19.30
C ASP A 222 -9.19 5.09 18.32
N GLY A 223 -10.39 5.52 17.94
CA GLY A 223 -11.25 4.83 16.98
C GLY A 223 -12.02 3.63 17.57
N PRO A 224 -12.52 2.72 16.71
CA PRO A 224 -12.38 2.72 15.26
C PRO A 224 -13.16 3.87 14.60
N GLY A 225 -12.60 4.47 13.54
CA GLY A 225 -13.36 5.42 12.72
C GLY A 225 -12.58 6.02 11.56
N GLU A 226 -13.30 6.39 10.51
CA GLU A 226 -12.78 7.02 9.29
C GLU A 226 -13.24 8.48 9.18
N GLN A 227 -12.39 9.34 8.65
CA GLN A 227 -12.66 10.77 8.51
C GLN A 227 -11.94 11.39 7.28
N PRO A 228 -12.36 12.58 6.82
CA PRO A 228 -11.92 13.12 5.53
C PRO A 228 -10.57 13.86 5.54
N LEU A 229 -9.96 14.08 6.71
CA LEU A 229 -8.71 14.84 6.84
C LEU A 229 -7.53 13.93 7.21
N PRO A 230 -6.27 14.36 7.02
CA PRO A 230 -5.10 13.54 7.37
C PRO A 230 -5.08 13.13 8.84
N VAL A 231 -4.56 11.92 9.11
CA VAL A 231 -4.34 11.39 10.46
C VAL A 231 -2.85 11.38 10.79
N VAL A 232 -2.52 11.76 12.02
CA VAL A 232 -1.18 11.68 12.62
C VAL A 232 -1.29 10.90 13.92
N VAL A 233 -0.38 9.95 14.15
CA VAL A 233 -0.28 9.20 15.40
C VAL A 233 1.11 9.41 15.98
N SER A 234 1.21 9.60 17.29
CA SER A 234 2.49 9.89 17.94
C SER A 234 2.64 9.24 19.32
N THR A 235 3.87 9.18 19.81
CA THR A 235 4.14 8.91 21.22
C THR A 235 3.57 10.01 22.11
N ALA A 236 3.35 9.70 23.39
CA ALA A 236 2.88 10.68 24.37
C ALA A 236 3.72 11.98 24.37
N SER A 237 5.05 11.83 24.34
CA SER A 237 6.00 12.94 24.29
C SER A 237 5.92 13.77 23.00
N GLY A 238 5.47 13.17 21.90
CA GLY A 238 5.50 13.80 20.58
C GLY A 238 6.88 13.80 19.91
N GLU A 239 7.89 13.18 20.52
CA GLU A 239 9.23 13.02 19.94
C GLU A 239 9.22 12.11 18.69
N HIS A 240 8.26 11.20 18.61
CA HIS A 240 8.05 10.32 17.46
C HIS A 240 6.59 10.35 17.03
N ALA A 241 6.39 10.55 15.74
CA ALA A 241 5.10 10.63 15.09
C ALA A 241 5.20 10.12 13.66
N MET A 242 4.10 9.54 13.19
CA MET A 242 3.90 9.16 11.79
C MET A 242 2.54 9.69 11.35
N GLY A 243 2.48 10.25 10.14
CA GLY A 243 1.23 10.72 9.57
C GLY A 243 1.16 10.46 8.07
N VAL A 244 -0.06 10.47 7.55
CA VAL A 244 -0.34 10.18 6.14
C VAL A 244 -1.21 11.24 5.51
N TRP A 245 -0.94 11.57 4.26
CA TRP A 245 -1.80 12.40 3.42
C TRP A 245 -1.67 11.99 1.95
N SER A 246 -2.75 12.08 1.20
CA SER A 246 -2.76 11.86 -0.24
C SER A 246 -3.51 13.00 -0.94
N PRO A 247 -2.97 13.54 -2.05
CA PRO A 247 -3.72 14.42 -2.97
C PRO A 247 -4.66 13.64 -3.89
N ALA A 248 -4.69 12.30 -3.81
CA ALA A 248 -5.44 11.47 -4.73
C ALA A 248 -6.94 11.70 -4.63
N TYR A 249 -7.58 11.62 -5.79
CA TYR A 249 -9.01 11.50 -5.94
C TYR A 249 -9.34 10.16 -6.60
N SER A 250 -10.46 9.57 -6.23
CA SER A 250 -11.01 8.41 -6.92
C SER A 250 -11.24 8.78 -8.38
N GLN A 251 -10.83 7.91 -9.29
CA GLN A 251 -10.95 8.14 -10.73
C GLN A 251 -12.41 8.09 -11.20
N THR A 252 -13.27 7.36 -10.47
CA THR A 252 -14.68 7.16 -10.84
C THR A 252 -15.65 8.08 -10.11
N LEU A 253 -15.39 8.41 -8.84
CA LEU A 253 -16.31 9.23 -8.02
C LEU A 253 -15.83 10.67 -7.84
N THR A 254 -14.62 11.03 -8.29
CA THR A 254 -13.98 12.34 -8.03
C THR A 254 -14.01 12.74 -6.55
N ARG A 255 -13.86 11.78 -5.62
CA ARG A 255 -13.79 12.01 -4.18
C ARG A 255 -12.36 11.91 -3.67
N PRO A 256 -11.95 12.74 -2.70
CA PRO A 256 -10.61 12.67 -2.13
C PRO A 256 -10.41 11.41 -1.30
N ALA A 257 -9.16 11.07 -1.03
CA ALA A 257 -8.80 10.02 -0.08
C ALA A 257 -9.34 10.32 1.33
N THR A 258 -9.66 9.25 2.06
CA THR A 258 -10.11 9.30 3.46
C THR A 258 -9.16 8.53 4.36
N TYR A 259 -9.28 8.73 5.67
CA TYR A 259 -8.27 8.29 6.63
C TYR A 259 -8.91 7.66 7.86
N GLY A 260 -8.52 6.42 8.17
CA GLY A 260 -8.97 5.71 9.36
C GLY A 260 -7.94 5.75 10.49
N ARG A 261 -8.43 5.54 11.71
CA ARG A 261 -7.64 5.35 12.93
C ARG A 261 -8.21 4.22 13.77
N PHE A 262 -7.34 3.42 14.38
CA PHE A 262 -7.72 2.26 15.16
C PHE A 262 -6.68 2.00 16.26
N TRP A 263 -7.15 1.63 17.44
CA TRP A 263 -6.36 0.97 18.48
C TRP A 263 -6.86 -0.46 18.68
N PHE A 264 -5.94 -1.43 18.68
CA PHE A 264 -6.23 -2.84 18.94
C PHE A 264 -5.68 -3.23 20.32
N PRO A 265 -6.51 -3.25 21.39
CA PRO A 265 -6.04 -3.50 22.75
C PRO A 265 -5.31 -4.83 22.94
N GLU A 266 -5.83 -5.90 22.34
CA GLU A 266 -5.33 -7.26 22.49
C GLU A 266 -3.98 -7.43 21.80
N ALA A 267 -3.85 -6.89 20.58
CA ALA A 267 -2.60 -6.91 19.82
C ALA A 267 -1.59 -5.87 20.30
N ARG A 268 -2.06 -4.87 21.04
CA ARG A 268 -1.32 -3.68 21.48
C ARG A 268 -0.75 -2.87 20.31
N VAL A 269 -1.54 -2.64 19.26
CA VAL A 269 -1.11 -1.96 18.03
C VAL A 269 -2.03 -0.80 17.67
N SER A 270 -1.44 0.31 17.24
CA SER A 270 -2.17 1.42 16.61
C SER A 270 -2.12 1.29 15.10
N LYS A 271 -3.22 1.58 14.42
CA LYS A 271 -3.30 1.60 12.95
C LYS A 271 -3.84 2.94 12.45
N TRP A 272 -3.26 3.43 11.37
CA TRP A 272 -3.96 4.34 10.45
C TRP A 272 -3.97 3.72 9.05
N ASN A 273 -4.97 4.07 8.24
CA ASN A 273 -5.00 3.74 6.80
C ASN A 273 -5.36 4.98 5.97
N CYS A 274 -4.92 5.02 4.71
CA CYS A 274 -5.34 6.00 3.71
C CYS A 274 -6.05 5.27 2.57
N VAL A 275 -7.28 5.66 2.27
CA VAL A 275 -8.20 4.87 1.43
C VAL A 275 -8.75 5.69 0.28
N ILE A 276 -8.83 5.07 -0.90
CA ILE A 276 -9.61 5.54 -2.05
C ILE A 276 -10.69 4.51 -2.37
N ARG A 277 -11.89 4.99 -2.72
CA ARG A 277 -13.00 4.14 -3.13
C ARG A 277 -13.40 4.45 -4.57
N GLU A 278 -13.30 3.44 -5.42
CA GLU A 278 -13.82 3.44 -6.76
C GLU A 278 -15.19 2.76 -6.78
N ARG A 279 -16.12 3.35 -7.51
CA ARG A 279 -17.44 2.77 -7.75
C ARG A 279 -17.91 3.17 -9.14
N SER A 280 -18.38 2.21 -9.91
CA SER A 280 -19.02 2.48 -11.19
C SER A 280 -20.39 3.16 -11.01
N ALA A 281 -20.80 3.94 -12.01
CA ALA A 281 -22.20 4.38 -12.12
C ALA A 281 -23.13 3.15 -12.20
N GLU A 282 -24.37 3.29 -11.76
CA GLU A 282 -25.30 2.26 -11.24
C GLU A 282 -25.51 0.96 -12.07
N SER A 283 -24.94 0.83 -13.27
CA SER A 283 -24.96 -0.40 -14.08
C SER A 283 -23.63 -0.77 -14.77
N ALA A 284 -22.60 0.08 -14.72
CA ALA A 284 -21.32 -0.17 -15.39
C ALA A 284 -20.36 -1.02 -14.53
N LEU A 285 -19.31 -1.54 -15.15
CA LEU A 285 -18.17 -2.16 -14.47
C LEU A 285 -17.04 -1.14 -14.32
N LEU A 286 -16.17 -1.32 -13.32
CA LEU A 286 -14.89 -0.65 -13.27
C LEU A 286 -14.07 -1.03 -14.49
N LYS A 287 -13.32 -0.07 -15.04
CA LYS A 287 -12.48 -0.32 -16.21
C LYS A 287 -11.30 -1.19 -15.79
N PRO A 288 -11.02 -2.31 -16.48
CA PRO A 288 -9.78 -3.03 -16.28
C PRO A 288 -8.56 -2.15 -16.54
N GLY A 289 -7.44 -2.46 -15.90
CA GLY A 289 -6.18 -1.73 -16.05
C GLY A 289 -5.67 -1.11 -14.75
N SER A 290 -4.71 -0.20 -14.89
CA SER A 290 -3.95 0.33 -13.75
C SER A 290 -4.60 1.55 -13.10
N TYR A 291 -4.89 1.42 -11.81
CA TYR A 291 -5.29 2.49 -10.91
C TYR A 291 -4.09 2.96 -10.11
N ARG A 292 -3.63 4.19 -10.36
CA ARG A 292 -2.38 4.71 -9.79
C ARG A 292 -2.65 5.88 -8.87
N TYR A 293 -2.01 5.86 -7.70
CA TYR A 293 -2.18 6.90 -6.69
C TYR A 293 -0.85 7.30 -6.05
N LEU A 294 -0.83 8.52 -5.53
CA LEU A 294 0.28 9.08 -4.77
C LEU A 294 -0.15 9.24 -3.31
N VAL A 295 0.67 8.76 -2.40
CA VAL A 295 0.53 8.94 -0.95
C VAL A 295 1.83 9.51 -0.41
N TRP A 296 1.70 10.40 0.56
CA TRP A 296 2.79 10.95 1.33
C TRP A 296 2.69 10.45 2.76
N VAL A 297 3.81 9.96 3.28
CA VAL A 297 3.97 9.65 4.70
C VAL A 297 5.01 10.61 5.26
N ALA A 298 4.76 11.13 6.46
CA ALA A 298 5.76 11.90 7.19
C ALA A 298 6.13 11.17 8.48
N VAL A 299 7.42 11.10 8.78
CA VAL A 299 7.99 10.51 10.01
C VAL A 299 8.95 11.49 10.67
N GLY A 300 8.93 11.61 11.99
CA GLY A 300 9.74 12.56 12.75
C GLY A 300 9.09 12.87 14.08
N SER A 301 9.40 14.03 14.68
CA SER A 301 8.60 14.55 15.79
C SER A 301 7.20 14.97 15.33
N ARG A 302 6.25 15.08 16.25
CA ARG A 302 4.86 15.51 15.98
C ARG A 302 4.82 16.84 15.23
N GLU A 303 5.71 17.76 15.59
CA GLU A 303 5.82 19.06 14.93
C GLU A 303 6.42 18.95 13.53
N GLN A 304 7.47 18.14 13.34
CA GLN A 304 8.06 17.89 12.02
C GLN A 304 7.05 17.25 11.07
N VAL A 305 6.27 16.27 11.56
CA VAL A 305 5.19 15.62 10.80
C VAL A 305 4.11 16.63 10.42
N ARG A 306 3.65 17.44 11.37
CA ARG A 306 2.65 18.50 11.12
C ARG A 306 3.12 19.46 10.04
N GLN A 307 4.33 19.99 10.16
CA GLN A 307 4.92 20.92 9.20
C GLN A 307 5.05 20.28 7.82
N THR A 308 5.62 19.08 7.75
CA THR A 308 5.84 18.34 6.50
C THR A 308 4.53 18.11 5.74
N LEU A 309 3.52 17.56 6.41
CA LEU A 309 2.22 17.29 5.78
C LEU A 309 1.50 18.59 5.38
N GLN A 310 1.58 19.64 6.20
CA GLN A 310 0.98 20.93 5.85
C GLN A 310 1.67 21.56 4.63
N THR A 311 3.00 21.52 4.56
CA THR A 311 3.75 22.03 3.40
C THR A 311 3.40 21.26 2.12
N LEU A 312 3.30 19.92 2.19
CA LEU A 312 2.89 19.09 1.05
C LEU A 312 1.49 19.48 0.55
N ARG A 313 0.53 19.64 1.46
CA ARG A 313 -0.84 20.09 1.13
C ARG A 313 -0.88 21.47 0.48
N SER A 314 -0.09 22.42 1.01
CA SER A 314 -0.06 23.80 0.49
C SER A 314 0.60 23.90 -0.89
N ARG A 315 1.47 22.96 -1.26
CA ARG A 315 2.08 22.93 -2.60
C ARG A 315 1.12 22.39 -3.64
N GLU A 316 0.41 21.31 -3.33
CA GLU A 316 -0.56 20.72 -4.25
C GLU A 316 -1.84 21.54 -4.42
N ALA A 317 -2.11 22.50 -3.52
CA ALA A 317 -3.17 23.48 -3.73
C ALA A 317 -2.79 24.62 -4.70
N LYS A 318 -1.52 24.69 -5.14
CA LYS A 318 -1.00 25.74 -6.04
C LYS A 318 -0.74 25.26 -7.46
N ASP A 319 -0.74 23.95 -7.67
CA ASP A 319 -0.61 23.28 -8.97
C ASP A 319 -1.99 22.89 -9.50
#